data_AF-D6U714-F1
#
_entry.id   AF-D6U714-F1
#
_cell.length_a   1.000
_cell.length_b   1.000
_cell.length_c   1.000
_cell.angle_alpha   90.00
_cell.angle_beta   90.00
_cell.angle_gamma   90.00
#
_symmetry.space_group_name_H-M   'P 1'
#
loop_
_entity.id
_entity.type
_entity.pdbx_description
1 polymer ?
#
loop_
_entity_poly.entity_id
_entity_poly.type
_entity_poly.pdbx_seq_one_letter_code
_entity_poly.pdbx_strand_id
1 'polypeptide(L)'
;MKSIVVPPSVFGCRKEVDQGEYAALIAESGGQGSEIRRELFPGELLPLELCRQAIEPYDLIRVYSAPVELWLDHGGLNESRLSAVVRETQTIQADLVLRSSLV
;
A
#
# COMPACT_ATOMS: atom_id res chain seq x y z
N MET A 1 -3.35 15.00 15.97
CA MET A 1 -2.06 14.29 16.14
C MET A 1 -1.42 14.13 14.78
N LYS A 2 -0.09 14.19 14.69
CA LYS A 2 0.64 13.91 13.44
C LYS A 2 1.07 12.43 13.49
N SER A 3 0.79 11.67 12.44
CA SER A 3 1.25 10.28 12.30
C SER A 3 2.43 10.24 11.33
N ILE A 4 3.47 9.49 11.68
CA ILE A 4 4.61 9.20 10.81
C ILE A 4 4.30 7.88 10.10
N VAL A 5 4.11 7.97 8.79
CA VAL A 5 3.90 6.81 7.92
C VAL A 5 5.19 6.55 7.16
N VAL A 6 5.65 5.30 7.15
CA VAL A 6 6.89 4.90 6.50
C VAL A 6 6.56 3.96 5.33
N PRO A 7 6.92 4.32 4.08
CA PRO A 7 6.79 3.39 2.97
C PRO A 7 7.93 2.36 3.01
N PRO A 8 7.66 1.04 2.96
CA PRO A 8 8.70 0.02 2.94
C PRO A 8 9.70 0.16 1.79
N SER A 9 9.35 0.91 0.73
CA SER A 9 10.23 1.24 -0.38
C SER A 9 11.54 1.95 0.04
N VAL A 10 11.58 2.56 1.23
CA VAL A 10 12.82 3.17 1.76
C VAL A 10 13.83 2.15 2.26
N PHE A 11 13.38 0.93 2.59
CA PHE A 11 14.23 -0.11 3.15
C PHE A 11 14.85 -1.03 2.09
N GLY A 12 14.36 -0.98 0.85
CA GLY A 12 14.86 -1.83 -0.24
C GLY A 12 14.81 -1.14 -1.60
N CYS A 13 15.96 -1.03 -2.27
CA CYS A 13 16.06 -0.55 -3.66
C CYS A 13 15.61 -1.61 -4.70
N ARG A 14 14.87 -2.65 -4.29
CA ARG A 14 14.50 -3.80 -5.14
C ARG A 14 13.04 -3.70 -5.58
N LYS A 15 12.77 -4.21 -6.79
CA LYS A 15 11.45 -4.17 -7.44
C LYS A 15 10.37 -4.98 -6.75
N GLU A 16 10.76 -5.89 -5.86
CA GLU A 16 9.86 -6.81 -5.16
C GLU A 16 10.24 -6.80 -3.68
N VAL A 17 9.30 -6.37 -2.86
CA VAL A 17 9.47 -6.19 -1.41
C VAL A 17 8.35 -6.95 -0.72
N ASP A 18 8.68 -7.82 0.24
CA ASP A 18 7.67 -8.27 1.20
C ASP A 18 7.40 -7.12 2.17
N GLN A 19 6.41 -6.31 1.81
CA GLN A 19 6.10 -5.07 2.52
C GLN A 19 5.61 -5.32 3.95
N GLY A 20 5.09 -6.53 4.23
CA GLY A 20 4.65 -6.92 5.57
C GLY A 20 5.82 -7.14 6.54
N GLU A 21 6.97 -7.63 6.06
CA GLU A 21 8.15 -7.92 6.89
C GLU A 21 8.70 -6.68 7.61
N TYR A 22 8.49 -5.48 7.06
CA TYR A 22 8.97 -4.23 7.65
C TYR A 22 8.07 -3.68 8.75
N ALA A 23 6.89 -4.26 8.99
CA ALA A 23 5.94 -3.76 9.99
C ALA A 23 6.55 -3.70 11.40
N ALA A 24 7.27 -4.76 11.79
CA ALA A 24 7.97 -4.82 13.08
C ALA A 24 8.98 -3.67 13.22
N LEU A 25 9.85 -3.51 12.22
CA LEU A 25 10.89 -2.48 12.21
C LEU A 25 10.30 -1.07 12.27
N ILE A 26 9.23 -0.81 11.52
CA ILE A 26 8.54 0.48 11.52
C ILE A 26 7.97 0.78 12.92
N ALA A 27 7.29 -0.19 13.52
CA ALA A 27 6.68 -0.04 14.84
C ALA A 27 7.73 0.15 15.95
N GLU A 28 8.79 -0.66 15.95
CA GLU A 28 9.91 -0.56 16.90
C GLU A 28 10.66 0.78 16.77
N SER A 29 10.68 1.36 15.57
CA SER A 29 11.27 2.68 15.30
C SER A 29 10.34 3.84 15.68
N GLY A 30 9.15 3.58 16.20
CA GLY A 30 8.16 4.59 16.61
C GLY A 30 7.29 5.14 15.47
N GLY A 31 7.31 4.51 14.29
CA GLY A 31 6.37 4.81 13.22
C GLY A 31 4.96 4.41 13.59
N GLN A 32 3.96 5.16 13.10
CA GLN A 32 2.54 4.89 13.35
C GLN A 32 1.80 4.34 12.13
N GLY A 33 2.48 4.18 11.00
CA GLY A 33 1.87 3.60 9.81
C GLY A 33 2.86 3.09 8.79
N SER A 34 2.37 2.19 7.93
CA SER A 34 3.08 1.65 6.78
C SER A 34 2.34 2.02 5.50
N GLU A 35 3.05 2.56 4.52
CA GLU A 35 2.50 2.78 3.17
C GLU A 35 2.79 1.56 2.29
N ILE A 36 1.75 0.77 2.00
CA ILE A 36 1.81 -0.37 1.10
C ILE A 36 1.65 0.12 -0.34
N ARG A 37 2.69 -0.06 -1.17
CA ARG A 37 2.71 0.29 -2.58
C ARG A 37 2.37 -0.92 -3.46
N ARG A 38 1.31 -0.80 -4.26
CA ARG A 38 0.78 -1.88 -5.11
C ARG A 38 1.82 -2.45 -6.07
N GLU A 39 2.66 -1.60 -6.63
CA GLU A 39 3.68 -1.92 -7.63
C GLU A 39 4.92 -2.64 -7.10
N LEU A 40 5.06 -2.75 -5.77
CA LEU A 40 6.18 -3.45 -5.13
C LEU A 40 5.86 -4.90 -4.76
N PHE A 41 4.62 -5.35 -4.98
CA PHE A 41 4.27 -6.75 -4.83
C PHE A 41 4.88 -7.58 -5.97
N PRO A 42 5.41 -8.78 -5.67
CA PRO A 42 5.98 -9.66 -6.69
C PRO A 42 4.89 -10.27 -7.59
N GLY A 43 5.13 -10.25 -8.90
CA GLY A 43 4.26 -10.89 -9.88
C GLY A 43 2.88 -10.25 -10.07
N GLU A 44 1.98 -10.97 -10.75
CA GLU A 44 0.64 -10.48 -11.08
C GLU A 44 -0.38 -10.68 -9.95
N LEU A 45 -0.12 -11.64 -9.05
CA LEU A 45 -0.98 -11.96 -7.91
C LEU A 45 -0.54 -11.16 -6.69
N LEU A 46 -1.39 -10.24 -6.23
CA LEU A 46 -1.11 -9.41 -5.06
C LEU A 46 -1.36 -10.21 -3.77
N PRO A 47 -0.35 -10.48 -2.93
CA PRO A 47 -0.51 -11.21 -1.67
C PRO A 47 -1.08 -10.31 -0.54
N LEU A 48 -2.17 -9.60 -0.82
CA LEU A 48 -2.71 -8.55 0.07
C LEU A 48 -3.13 -9.07 1.44
N GLU A 49 -3.73 -10.26 1.47
CA GLU A 49 -4.19 -10.89 2.71
C GLU A 49 -3.01 -11.29 3.62
N LEU A 50 -1.94 -11.84 3.03
CA LEU A 50 -0.71 -12.16 3.76
C LEU A 50 -0.04 -10.89 4.28
N CYS A 51 0.04 -9.85 3.44
CA CYS A 51 0.57 -8.56 3.83
C CYS A 51 -0.23 -7.93 4.98
N ARG A 52 -1.56 -7.99 4.93
CA ARG A 52 -2.45 -7.54 6.01
C ARG A 52 -2.13 -8.28 7.32
N GLN A 53 -2.08 -9.61 7.27
CA GLN A 53 -1.82 -10.46 8.44
C GLN A 53 -0.45 -10.21 9.05
N ALA A 54 0.56 -9.86 8.24
CA ALA A 54 1.89 -9.50 8.73
C ALA A 54 1.92 -8.13 9.44
N ILE A 55 1.05 -7.19 9.05
CA ILE A 55 0.99 -5.84 9.64
C ILE A 55 0.10 -5.80 10.89
N GLU A 56 -0.95 -6.61 10.93
CA GLU A 56 -2.00 -6.62 11.97
C GLU A 56 -1.48 -6.66 13.43
N PRO A 57 -0.42 -7.41 13.79
CA PRO A 57 0.08 -7.44 15.18
C PRO A 57 0.66 -6.13 15.70
N TYR A 58 0.94 -5.15 14.82
CA TYR A 58 1.68 -3.94 15.16
C TYR A 58 0.81 -2.67 15.26
N ASP A 59 -0.51 -2.80 15.08
CA ASP A 59 -1.48 -1.69 15.15
C ASP A 59 -1.09 -0.47 14.29
N LEU A 60 -0.37 -0.71 13.18
CA LEU A 60 0.05 0.34 12.26
C LEU A 60 -1.11 0.79 11.37
N ILE A 61 -1.23 2.10 11.16
CA ILE A 61 -2.09 2.67 10.11
C ILE A 61 -1.63 2.11 8.76
N ARG A 62 -2.57 1.58 7.98
CA ARG A 62 -2.30 1.02 6.65
C ARG A 62 -2.70 2.04 5.60
N VAL A 63 -1.71 2.57 4.89
CA VAL A 63 -1.94 3.44 3.74
C VAL A 63 -1.71 2.62 2.48
N TYR A 64 -2.74 2.44 1.64
CA TYR A 64 -2.59 1.72 0.38
C TYR A 64 -2.37 2.71 -0.77
N SER A 65 -1.29 2.53 -1.50
CA SER A 65 -0.80 3.43 -2.54
C SER A 65 -0.74 2.68 -3.86
N ALA A 66 -1.48 3.15 -4.87
CA ALA A 66 -1.57 2.47 -6.16
C ALA A 66 -1.32 3.42 -7.33
N PRO A 67 -0.54 3.00 -8.35
CA PRO A 67 -0.33 3.79 -9.56
C PRO A 67 -1.56 3.61 -10.46
N VAL A 68 -2.56 4.46 -10.22
CA VAL A 68 -3.81 4.45 -10.96
C VAL A 68 -4.05 5.78 -11.65
N GLU A 69 -4.29 5.70 -12.96
CA GLU A 69 -4.85 6.81 -13.72
C GLU A 69 -6.36 6.86 -13.47
N LEU A 70 -6.77 7.82 -12.63
CA LEU A 70 -8.17 8.00 -12.24
C LEU A 70 -9.02 8.50 -13.42
N TRP A 71 -8.43 9.22 -14.35
CA TRP A 71 -9.13 9.80 -15.49
C TRP A 71 -8.67 9.13 -16.78
N LEU A 72 -9.63 8.79 -17.63
CA LEU A 72 -9.40 8.31 -18.98
C LEU A 72 -9.16 9.52 -19.91
N ASP A 73 -8.55 9.32 -21.08
CA ASP A 73 -8.16 10.39 -22.00
C ASP A 73 -9.33 11.32 -22.41
N HIS A 74 -10.55 10.77 -22.48
CA HIS A 74 -11.79 11.51 -22.76
C HIS A 74 -12.38 12.26 -21.54
N GLY A 75 -11.68 12.31 -20.41
CA GLY A 75 -12.09 13.01 -19.17
C GLY A 75 -13.03 12.22 -18.25
N GLY A 76 -13.52 11.05 -18.66
CA GLY A 76 -14.34 10.18 -17.80
C GLY A 76 -13.53 9.48 -16.70
N LEU A 77 -14.20 9.13 -15.60
CA LEU A 77 -13.61 8.38 -14.49
C LEU A 77 -13.27 6.95 -14.92
N ASN A 78 -12.09 6.48 -14.55
CA ASN A 78 -11.64 5.11 -14.77
C ASN A 78 -12.23 4.15 -13.71
N GLU A 79 -13.55 3.96 -13.76
CA GLU A 79 -14.31 3.20 -12.76
C GLU A 79 -13.80 1.76 -12.59
N SER A 80 -13.37 1.12 -13.68
CA SER A 80 -12.85 -0.25 -13.64
C SER A 80 -11.58 -0.34 -12.80
N ARG A 81 -10.59 0.54 -13.04
CA ARG A 81 -9.35 0.58 -12.26
C ARG A 81 -9.60 1.03 -10.83
N LEU A 82 -10.44 2.05 -10.63
CA LEU A 82 -10.80 2.52 -9.30
C LEU A 82 -11.47 1.40 -8.48
N SER A 83 -12.42 0.68 -9.07
CA SER A 83 -13.10 -0.44 -8.39
C SER A 83 -12.15 -1.57 -8.04
N ALA A 84 -11.14 -1.84 -8.87
CA ALA A 84 -10.10 -2.81 -8.55
C ALA A 84 -9.29 -2.37 -7.33
N VAL A 85 -8.81 -1.12 -7.31
CA VAL A 85 -8.07 -0.56 -6.17
C VAL A 85 -8.94 -0.56 -4.91
N VAL A 86 -10.23 -0.20 -5.00
CA VAL A 86 -11.13 -0.25 -3.84
C VAL A 86 -11.25 -1.66 -3.28
N ARG A 87 -11.38 -2.70 -4.13
CA ARG A 87 -11.38 -4.09 -3.64
C ARG A 87 -10.06 -4.47 -2.98
N GLU A 88 -8.93 -4.09 -3.58
CA GLU A 88 -7.60 -4.33 -3.00
C GLU A 88 -7.48 -3.67 -1.62
N THR A 89 -7.99 -2.44 -1.46
CA THR A 89 -7.97 -1.70 -0.19
C THR A 89 -8.86 -2.33 0.89
N GLN A 90 -9.97 -2.97 0.49
CA GLN A 90 -10.81 -3.74 1.40
C GLN A 90 -10.10 -5.00 1.87
N THR A 91 -9.43 -5.72 0.97
CA THR A 91 -8.65 -6.92 1.32
C THR A 91 -7.53 -6.58 2.29
N ILE A 92 -6.81 -5.47 2.10
CA ILE A 92 -5.72 -5.07 3.01
C ILE A 92 -6.22 -4.32 4.26
N GLN A 93 -7.52 -3.97 4.30
CA GLN A 93 -8.15 -3.12 5.32
C GLN A 93 -7.40 -1.79 5.50
N ALA A 94 -7.15 -1.09 4.38
CA ALA A 94 -6.47 0.19 4.41
C ALA A 94 -7.32 1.26 5.11
N ASP A 95 -6.68 2.09 5.92
CA ASP A 95 -7.28 3.26 6.56
C ASP A 95 -7.33 4.45 5.59
N LEU A 96 -6.33 4.54 4.70
CA LEU A 96 -6.23 5.57 3.67
C LEU A 96 -5.83 4.95 2.32
N VAL A 97 -6.32 5.58 1.25
CA VAL A 97 -5.98 5.22 -0.13
C VAL A 97 -5.34 6.42 -0.82
N LEU A 98 -4.17 6.20 -1.42
CA LEU A 98 -3.43 7.18 -2.18
C LEU A 98 -3.33 6.76 -3.64
N ARG A 99 -3.35 7.77 -4.53
CA ARG A 99 -2.84 7.62 -5.89
C ARG A 99 -1.33 7.86 -5.84
N SER A 100 -0.53 6.90 -6.30
CA SER A 100 0.90 7.10 -6.57
C SER A 100 1.15 7.40 -8.05
N SER A 101 2.26 8.09 -8.34
CA SER A 101 2.82 8.19 -9.68
C SER A 101 4.01 7.24 -9.75
N LEU A 102 4.22 6.56 -10.89
CA LEU A 102 5.44 5.78 -11.11
C LEU A 102 6.61 6.77 -11.26
N VAL A 103 7.36 6.98 -10.18
CA VAL A 103 8.63 7.75 -10.18
C VAL A 103 9.77 6.81 -9.90
#